data_AF-A0A496UT47-F1
#
_entry.id   AF-A0A496UT47-F1
#
_cell.length_a   1.000
_cell.length_b   1.000
_cell.length_c   1.000
_cell.angle_alpha   90.00
_cell.angle_beta   90.00
_cell.angle_gamma   90.00
#
_symmetry.space_group_name_H-M   'P 1'
#
loop_
_entity.id
_entity.type
_entity.pdbx_description
1 polymer ?
#
loop_
_entity_poly.entity_id
_entity_poly.type
_entity_poly.pdbx_seq_one_letter_code
_entity_poly.pdbx_strand_id
1 'polypeptide(L)'
;MRRLLATGAYLTTIAVLALAFYEVTAKSPELLGHRLPGWQSCYQAELSTRWDPPTGIMPLDKVLHEGEEALRFYGLRPSVPRPRDPGPDLSRRSSRSRSNAR
;
A
#
# COMPACT_ATOMS: atom_id res chain seq x y z
N MET A 1 -10.57 -28.61 -21.48
CA MET A 1 -9.47 -27.61 -21.44
C MET A 1 -9.97 -26.17 -21.59
N ARG A 2 -10.65 -25.79 -22.70
CA ARG A 2 -11.12 -24.39 -22.90
C ARG A 2 -12.03 -23.84 -21.80
N ARG A 3 -12.94 -24.66 -21.26
CA ARG A 3 -13.81 -24.27 -20.14
C ARG A 3 -13.04 -24.02 -18.84
N LEU A 4 -12.03 -24.84 -18.55
CA LEU A 4 -11.17 -24.66 -17.37
C LEU A 4 -10.34 -23.37 -17.45
N LEU A 5 -9.79 -23.07 -18.64
CA LEU A 5 -9.08 -21.81 -18.87
C LEU A 5 -10.01 -20.60 -18.74
N ALA A 6 -11.24 -20.67 -19.26
CA ALA A 6 -12.23 -19.60 -19.14
C ALA A 6 -12.67 -19.38 -17.68
N THR A 7 -12.92 -20.45 -16.93
CA THR A 7 -13.23 -20.35 -15.48
C THR A 7 -12.05 -19.78 -14.71
N GLY A 8 -10.82 -20.21 -15.01
CA GLY A 8 -9.61 -19.65 -14.40
C GLY A 8 -9.48 -18.15 -14.66
N ALA A 9 -9.59 -17.73 -15.92
CA ALA A 9 -9.54 -16.32 -16.30
C ALA A 9 -10.62 -15.48 -15.59
N TYR A 10 -11.85 -15.99 -15.52
CA TYR A 10 -12.96 -15.32 -14.84
C TYR A 10 -12.68 -15.11 -13.34
N LEU A 11 -12.21 -16.16 -12.65
CA LEU A 11 -11.86 -16.06 -11.23
C LEU A 11 -10.70 -15.09 -10.99
N THR A 12 -9.70 -15.08 -11.87
CA THR A 12 -8.60 -14.10 -11.82
C THR A 12 -9.12 -12.68 -12.00
N THR A 13 -10.04 -12.43 -12.94
CA THR A 13 -10.66 -11.11 -13.12
C THR A 13 -11.41 -10.65 -11.87
N ILE A 14 -12.22 -11.53 -11.26
CA ILE A 14 -12.91 -11.21 -10.01
C ILE A 14 -11.90 -10.87 -8.90
N ALA A 15 -10.84 -11.66 -8.76
CA ALA A 15 -9.82 -11.43 -7.75
C ALA A 15 -9.12 -10.07 -7.93
N VAL A 16 -8.78 -9.71 -9.17
CA VAL A 16 -8.17 -8.40 -9.49
C VAL A 16 -9.13 -7.26 -9.18
N LEU A 17 -10.41 -7.38 -9.56
CA LEU A 17 -11.41 -6.35 -9.26
C LEU A 17 -11.63 -6.19 -7.76
N ALA A 18 -11.74 -7.30 -7.03
CA ALA A 18 -11.88 -7.28 -5.57
C ALA A 18 -10.67 -6.61 -4.90
N LEU A 19 -9.45 -6.92 -5.36
CA LEU A 19 -8.22 -6.30 -4.85
C LEU A 19 -8.19 -4.80 -5.15
N ALA A 20 -8.57 -4.38 -6.37
CA ALA A 20 -8.62 -2.97 -6.74
C ALA A 20 -9.63 -2.18 -5.91
N PHE A 21 -10.83 -2.74 -5.68
CA PHE A 21 -11.83 -2.14 -4.81
C PHE A 21 -11.34 -2.04 -3.36
N TYR A 22 -10.69 -3.09 -2.86
CA TYR A 22 -10.08 -3.08 -1.54
C TYR A 22 -9.01 -1.97 -1.43
N GLU A 23 -8.08 -1.87 -2.37
CA GLU A 23 -7.04 -0.84 -2.32
C GLU A 23 -7.62 0.57 -2.34
N VAL A 24 -8.61 0.85 -3.19
CA VAL A 24 -9.27 2.16 -3.23
C VAL A 24 -9.97 2.46 -1.91
N THR A 25 -10.74 1.51 -1.37
CA THR A 25 -11.52 1.75 -0.16
C THR A 25 -10.69 1.77 1.12
N ALA A 26 -9.64 0.95 1.19
CA ALA A 26 -8.74 0.88 2.35
C ALA A 26 -7.70 2.00 2.35
N LYS A 27 -7.12 2.34 1.19
CA LYS A 27 -5.99 3.28 1.10
C LYS A 27 -6.37 4.69 0.68
N SER A 28 -7.59 4.93 0.18
CA SER A 28 -8.06 6.26 -0.21
C SER A 28 -9.36 6.64 0.53
N PRO A 29 -9.35 6.75 1.87
CA PRO A 29 -10.53 7.12 2.65
C PRO A 29 -11.10 8.49 2.26
N GLU A 30 -10.28 9.38 1.67
CA GLU A 30 -10.73 10.68 1.17
C GLU A 30 -11.79 10.53 0.07
N LEU A 31 -11.71 9.46 -0.74
CA LEU A 31 -12.70 9.18 -1.79
C LEU A 31 -14.05 8.71 -1.21
N LEU A 32 -14.06 8.20 0.01
CA LEU A 32 -15.26 7.75 0.73
C LEU A 32 -15.87 8.87 1.60
N GLY A 33 -15.19 10.01 1.73
CA GLY A 33 -15.60 11.11 2.62
C GLY A 33 -15.45 10.81 4.12
N HIS A 34 -15.07 9.59 4.49
CA HIS A 34 -14.81 9.17 5.86
C HIS A 34 -13.88 7.95 5.90
N ARG A 35 -13.21 7.74 7.03
CA ARG A 35 -12.32 6.59 7.23
C ARG A 35 -13.13 5.37 7.67
N LEU A 36 -12.89 4.23 7.04
CA LEU A 36 -13.50 2.96 7.45
C LEU A 36 -12.90 2.44 8.77
N PRO A 37 -13.65 1.65 9.55
CA PRO A 37 -13.11 0.96 10.72
C PRO A 37 -11.89 0.11 10.35
N GLY A 38 -10.85 0.14 11.19
CA GLY A 38 -9.61 -0.59 10.92
C GLY A 38 -8.63 0.11 9.97
N TRP A 39 -8.97 1.29 9.42
CA TRP A 39 -8.08 2.08 8.55
C TRP A 39 -6.71 2.32 9.18
N GLN A 40 -6.66 2.70 10.46
CA GLN A 40 -5.39 2.99 11.13
C GLN A 40 -4.51 1.75 11.24
N SER A 41 -5.09 0.58 11.53
CA SER A 41 -4.35 -0.69 11.58
C SER A 41 -3.85 -1.09 10.19
N CYS A 42 -4.66 -0.89 9.16
CA CYS A 42 -4.28 -1.12 7.76
C CYS A 42 -3.10 -0.20 7.37
N TYR A 43 -3.19 1.09 7.68
CA TYR A 43 -2.14 2.06 7.44
C TYR A 43 -0.83 1.72 8.17
N GLN A 44 -0.89 1.23 9.41
CA GLN A 44 0.31 0.76 10.12
C GLN A 44 0.90 -0.51 9.50
N ALA A 45 0.06 -1.44 9.03
CA ALA A 45 0.51 -2.64 8.33
C ALA A 45 1.22 -2.28 7.01
N GLU A 46 0.66 -1.36 6.24
CA GLU A 46 1.28 -0.82 5.01
C GLU A 46 2.61 -0.13 5.32
N LEU A 47 2.64 0.77 6.32
CA LEU A 47 3.87 1.47 6.68
C LEU A 47 5.01 0.54 7.14
N SER A 48 4.67 -0.60 7.75
CA SER A 48 5.61 -1.59 8.25
C SER A 48 5.94 -2.71 7.26
N THR A 49 5.29 -2.69 6.08
CA THR A 49 5.56 -3.63 4.99
C THR A 49 6.46 -2.97 3.97
N ARG A 50 7.68 -3.50 3.82
CA ARG A 50 8.62 -3.01 2.81
C ARG A 50 8.28 -3.62 1.45
N TRP A 51 8.31 -2.81 0.40
CA TRP A 51 8.33 -3.33 -0.96
C TRP A 51 9.71 -3.95 -1.25
N ASP A 52 9.74 -5.28 -1.42
CA ASP A 52 10.92 -6.05 -1.77
C ASP A 52 10.49 -7.16 -2.75
N PRO A 53 10.53 -6.93 -4.08
CA PRO A 53 9.97 -7.84 -5.07
C PRO A 53 10.91 -9.02 -5.35
N PRO A 54 10.56 -10.26 -4.95
CA PRO A 54 11.48 -11.41 -5.09
C PRO A 54 11.47 -12.03 -6.48
N THR A 55 10.41 -11.85 -7.28
CA THR A 55 10.26 -12.55 -8.58
C THR A 55 10.52 -11.65 -9.79
N GLY A 56 10.35 -10.33 -9.64
CA GLY A 56 10.38 -9.38 -10.74
C GLY A 56 9.13 -9.38 -11.63
N ILE A 57 8.14 -10.24 -11.32
CA ILE A 57 6.86 -10.31 -12.01
C ILE A 57 5.87 -9.48 -11.20
N MET A 58 5.66 -8.23 -11.61
CA MET A 58 4.91 -7.23 -10.83
C MET A 58 3.57 -7.74 -10.25
N PRO A 59 2.67 -8.41 -11.01
CA PRO A 59 1.43 -8.91 -10.45
C PRO A 59 1.62 -9.93 -9.33
N LEU A 60 2.63 -10.80 -9.46
CA LEU A 60 2.95 -11.81 -8.46
C LEU A 60 3.59 -11.18 -7.23
N ASP A 61 4.56 -10.27 -7.43
CA ASP A 61 5.21 -9.55 -6.33
C ASP A 61 4.21 -8.71 -5.54
N LYS A 62 3.21 -8.12 -6.21
CA LYS A 62 2.13 -7.38 -5.55
C LYS A 62 1.25 -8.28 -4.68
N VAL A 63 0.87 -9.46 -5.17
CA VAL A 63 0.12 -10.44 -4.36
C VAL A 63 0.91 -10.86 -3.11
N LEU A 64 2.21 -11.12 -3.27
CA LEU A 64 3.08 -11.48 -2.14
C LEU A 64 3.17 -10.34 -1.13
N HIS A 65 3.33 -9.10 -1.60
CA HIS A 65 3.41 -7.91 -0.77
C HIS A 65 2.12 -7.66 0.03
N GLU A 66 0.96 -7.70 -0.63
CA GLU A 66 -0.35 -7.57 0.03
C GLU A 66 -0.59 -8.71 1.03
N GLY A 67 -0.09 -9.92 0.71
CA GLY A 67 -0.08 -11.04 1.65
C GLY A 67 0.73 -10.77 2.90
N GLU A 68 1.89 -10.11 2.79
CA GLU A 68 2.65 -9.70 3.96
C GLU A 68 1.95 -8.60 4.77
N GLU A 69 1.32 -7.62 4.11
CA GLU A 69 0.51 -6.59 4.78
C GLU A 69 -0.60 -7.25 5.60
N ALA A 70 -1.31 -8.22 5.02
CA ALA A 70 -2.36 -8.97 5.71
C ALA A 70 -1.83 -9.71 6.94
N LEU A 71 -0.68 -10.40 6.83
CA LEU A 71 -0.07 -11.09 7.96
C LEU A 71 0.27 -10.12 9.11
N ARG A 72 0.76 -8.92 8.81
CA ARG A 72 1.03 -7.88 9.83
C ARG A 72 -0.27 -7.32 10.42
N PHE A 73 -1.28 -7.06 9.59
CA PHE A 73 -2.60 -6.60 10.03
C PHE A 73 -3.25 -7.56 11.04
N TYR A 74 -3.18 -8.87 10.78
CA TYR A 74 -3.71 -9.91 11.68
C TYR A 74 -2.77 -10.26 12.84
N GLY A 75 -1.61 -9.61 12.98
CA GLY A 75 -0.65 -9.87 14.04
C GLY A 75 0.08 -11.22 13.93
N LEU A 76 0.02 -11.87 12.77
CA LEU A 76 0.68 -13.15 12.48
C LEU A 76 2.16 -12.98 12.13
N ARG A 77 2.58 -11.75 11.81
CA ARG A 77 3.98 -11.40 11.59
C ARG A 77 4.30 -10.08 12.28
N PRO A 78 5.47 -9.96 12.95
CA PRO A 78 5.86 -8.73 13.60
C PRO A 78 6.07 -7.59 12.57
N SER A 79 5.65 -6.39 12.95
CA SER A 79 5.92 -5.16 12.19
C SER A 79 7.41 -4.88 12.19
N VAL A 80 7.98 -4.59 11.02
CA VAL A 80 9.37 -4.14 10.92
C VAL A 80 9.38 -2.62 11.01
N PRO A 81 10.14 -2.01 11.94
CA PRO A 81 10.27 -0.56 11.99
C PRO A 81 10.89 -0.06 10.68
N ARG A 82 10.19 0.84 9.98
CA ARG A 82 10.78 1.56 8.87
C ARG A 82 11.90 2.46 9.41
N PRO A 83 13.05 2.59 8.72
CA PRO A 83 13.96 3.69 9.00
C PRO A 83 13.17 5.00 8.91
N ARG A 84 13.38 5.94 9.85
CA ARG A 84 12.79 7.28 9.73
C ARG A 84 13.28 7.86 8.40
N ASP A 85 12.38 8.02 7.45
CA ASP A 85 12.64 8.92 6.33
C ASP A 85 12.96 10.28 6.94
N PRO A 86 14.12 10.90 6.63
CA PRO A 86 14.34 12.28 6.99
C PRO A 86 13.28 13.07 6.23
N GLY A 87 12.25 13.52 6.96
CA GLY A 87 11.23 14.39 6.39
C GLY A 87 11.90 15.59 5.69
N PRO A 88 11.22 16.22 4.73
CA PRO A 88 11.79 17.35 3.99
C PRO A 88 12.30 18.38 5.00
N ASP A 89 13.61 18.67 4.94
CA ASP A 89 14.28 19.60 5.83
C ASP A 89 13.72 21.02 5.65
N LEU A 90 12.73 21.35 6.47
CA LEU A 90 12.05 22.64 6.48
C LEU A 90 12.99 23.80 6.84
N SER A 91 14.19 23.53 7.38
CA SER A 91 15.18 24.56 7.71
C SER A 91 15.77 25.24 6.48
N ARG A 92 15.80 24.56 5.32
CA ARG A 92 16.29 25.11 4.04
C ARG A 92 15.33 26.08 3.35
N ARG A 93 14.05 26.13 3.77
CA ARG A 93 13.03 27.00 3.15
C ARG A 93 13.04 28.42 3.72
N SER A 94 13.51 28.60 4.96
CA SER A 94 13.58 29.89 5.65
C SER A 94 14.65 30.83 5.05
N SER A 95 15.77 30.31 4.60
CA SER A 95 16.88 31.11 4.07
C SER A 95 16.60 31.73 2.70
N ARG A 96 15.75 31.11 1.88
CA ARG A 96 15.38 31.63 0.54
C ARG A 96 14.35 32.75 0.57
N SER A 97 13.56 32.86 1.64
CA SER A 97 12.54 33.92 1.76
C SER A 97 13.11 35.27 2.19
N ARG A 98 14.34 35.32 2.73
CA ARG A 98 14.97 36.59 3.14
C ARG A 98 15.83 37.24 2.05
N SER A 99 16.23 36.52 1.00
CA SER A 99 17.06 37.08 -0.07
C SER A 99 16.27 37.87 -1.12
N ASN A 100 14.96 37.70 -1.21
CA ASN A 100 14.11 38.36 -2.20
C ASN A 100 13.36 39.60 -1.65
N ALA A 101 13.74 40.08 -0.47
CA ALA A 101 13.18 41.29 0.14
C ALA A 101 14.11 42.51 0.00
N ARG A 102 14.83 42.61 -1.13
CA ARG A 102 15.58 43.81 -1.52
C ARG A 102 15.21 44.23 -2.94
#